data_AF-A0A950IJC1-F1
#
_entry.id   AF-A0A950IJC1-F1
#
_cell.length_a   1.000
_cell.length_b   1.000
_cell.length_c   1.000
_cell.angle_alpha   90.00
_cell.angle_beta   90.00
_cell.angle_gamma   90.00
#
_symmetry.space_group_name_H-M   'P 1'
#
loop_
_entity.id
_entity.type
_entity.pdbx_description
1 polymer ?
#
loop_
_entity_poly.entity_id
_entity_poly.type
_entity_poly.pdbx_seq_one_letter_code
_entity_poly.pdbx_strand_id
1 'polypeptide(L)'
;MRTFVAVLALVGASAVPALGQQRCTHETFPVASQSVVVTVCTTATDGAKTVPVSETFKNASTSFNHATTIEVLPGASASRGIDDVSLTALGLPYTLHLTLAYREGAVAIEHALLLPGAVPLK
;
A
#
# COMPACT_ATOMS: atom_id res chain seq x y z
N MET A 1 -17.39 -64.46 9.17
CA MET A 1 -17.72 -63.18 9.85
C MET A 1 -16.43 -62.38 9.95
N ARG A 2 -16.33 -61.26 9.20
CA ARG A 2 -15.14 -60.40 9.19
C ARG A 2 -15.56 -59.02 9.72
N THR A 3 -15.03 -58.66 10.89
CA THR A 3 -15.27 -57.41 11.61
C THR A 3 -14.52 -56.27 10.93
N PHE A 4 -15.23 -55.19 10.58
CA PHE A 4 -14.63 -53.93 10.12
C PHE A 4 -14.38 -53.03 11.33
N VAL A 5 -13.13 -52.62 11.53
CA VAL A 5 -12.75 -51.57 12.49
C VAL A 5 -12.57 -50.28 11.69
N ALA A 6 -13.45 -49.31 11.90
CA ALA A 6 -13.32 -47.97 11.36
C ALA A 6 -12.68 -47.07 12.44
N VAL A 7 -11.44 -46.63 12.19
CA VAL A 7 -10.75 -45.63 13.03
C VAL A 7 -11.11 -44.25 12.49
N LEU A 8 -11.82 -43.45 13.29
CA LEU A 8 -12.06 -42.03 13.03
C LEU A 8 -10.75 -41.26 13.24
N ALA A 9 -10.22 -40.66 12.18
CA ALA A 9 -9.16 -39.67 12.29
C ALA A 9 -9.78 -38.29 12.55
N LEU A 10 -9.59 -37.78 13.77
CA LEU A 10 -9.97 -36.43 14.18
C LEU A 10 -8.99 -35.43 13.53
N VAL A 11 -9.43 -34.72 12.49
CA VAL A 11 -8.63 -33.64 11.89
C VAL A 11 -8.79 -32.40 12.78
N GLY A 12 -7.72 -32.06 13.51
CA GLY A 12 -7.64 -30.83 14.29
C GLY A 12 -7.70 -29.62 13.36
N ALA A 13 -8.75 -28.82 13.49
CA ALA A 13 -8.86 -27.53 12.83
C ALA A 13 -7.89 -26.55 13.51
N SER A 14 -6.70 -26.39 12.94
CA SER A 14 -5.81 -25.29 13.30
C SER A 14 -6.44 -23.99 12.83
N ALA A 15 -6.98 -23.21 13.77
CA ALA A 15 -7.43 -21.84 13.54
C ALA A 15 -6.22 -20.98 13.19
N VAL A 16 -5.99 -20.75 11.89
CA VAL A 16 -5.05 -19.73 11.43
C VAL A 16 -5.71 -18.38 11.73
N PRO A 17 -5.06 -17.48 12.50
CA PRO A 17 -5.61 -16.14 12.68
C PRO A 17 -5.72 -15.50 11.29
N ALA A 18 -6.90 -14.96 10.98
CA ALA A 18 -7.12 -14.19 9.76
C ALA A 18 -6.27 -12.93 9.84
N LEU A 19 -5.02 -13.00 9.35
CA LEU A 19 -4.17 -11.84 9.13
C LEU A 19 -4.97 -10.87 8.27
N GLY A 20 -5.14 -9.63 8.75
CA GLY A 20 -5.87 -8.60 8.02
C GLY A 20 -5.38 -8.53 6.58
N GLN A 21 -6.31 -8.57 5.62
CA GLN A 21 -5.96 -8.60 4.21
C GLN A 21 -5.30 -7.27 3.82
N GLN A 22 -4.03 -7.32 3.44
CA GLN A 22 -3.32 -6.16 2.90
C GLN A 22 -3.99 -5.72 1.60
N ARG A 23 -4.29 -4.42 1.49
CA ARG A 23 -4.88 -3.83 0.28
C ARG A 23 -3.86 -2.90 -0.36
N CYS A 24 -3.63 -3.10 -1.65
CA CYS A 24 -2.68 -2.33 -2.42
C CYS A 24 -3.36 -1.67 -3.62
N THR A 25 -2.92 -0.46 -3.96
CA THR A 25 -3.21 0.19 -5.23
C THR A 25 -1.90 0.45 -5.97
N HIS A 26 -1.99 0.51 -7.30
CA HIS A 26 -0.83 0.67 -8.18
C HIS A 26 -1.10 1.79 -9.16
N GLU A 27 -0.16 2.70 -9.29
CA GLU A 27 -0.19 3.77 -10.28
C GLU A 27 1.12 3.83 -11.04
N THR A 28 1.08 4.39 -12.24
CA THR A 28 2.25 4.53 -13.10
C THR A 28 2.35 5.98 -13.54
N PHE A 29 3.47 6.62 -13.21
CA PHE A 29 3.74 8.01 -13.55
C PHE A 29 4.89 8.13 -14.54
N PRO A 30 4.76 8.93 -15.61
CA PRO A 30 5.87 9.27 -16.48
C PRO A 30 6.75 10.34 -15.80
N VAL A 31 8.02 10.01 -15.53
CA VAL A 31 9.00 10.91 -14.92
C VAL A 31 10.24 10.97 -15.80
N ALA A 32 10.51 12.11 -16.44
CA ALA A 32 11.66 12.32 -17.32
C ALA A 32 11.90 11.17 -18.32
N SER A 33 10.84 10.78 -19.03
CA SER A 33 10.83 9.67 -20.00
C SER A 33 11.01 8.26 -19.42
N GLN A 34 11.03 8.12 -18.09
CA GLN A 34 10.99 6.82 -17.41
C GLN A 34 9.59 6.56 -16.86
N SER A 35 9.16 5.30 -16.91
CA SER A 35 7.95 4.84 -16.24
C SER A 35 8.28 4.50 -14.79
N VAL A 36 7.67 5.21 -13.84
CA VAL A 36 7.77 4.92 -12.41
C VAL A 36 6.46 4.32 -11.94
N VAL A 37 6.50 3.07 -11.50
CA VAL A 37 5.37 2.38 -10.87
C VAL A 37 5.43 2.64 -9.38
N VAL A 38 4.34 3.16 -8.83
CA VAL A 38 4.15 3.38 -7.40
C VAL A 38 3.08 2.41 -6.91
N THR A 39 3.43 1.58 -5.95
CA THR A 39 2.51 0.67 -5.26
C THR A 39 2.33 1.17 -3.85
N VAL A 40 1.10 1.44 -3.43
CA VAL A 40 0.80 1.86 -2.06
C VAL A 40 -0.09 0.82 -1.39
N CYS A 41 0.34 0.32 -0.25
CA CYS A 41 -0.31 -0.76 0.48
C CYS A 41 -0.61 -0.33 1.91
N THR A 42 -1.74 -0.79 2.44
CA THR A 42 -2.07 -0.65 3.85
C THR A 42 -2.74 -1.92 4.36
N THR A 43 -2.64 -2.17 5.67
CA THR A 43 -3.41 -3.20 6.35
C THR A 43 -4.63 -2.55 6.99
N ALA A 44 -5.82 -2.96 6.56
CA ALA A 44 -7.07 -2.48 7.13
C ALA A 44 -7.05 -2.71 8.65
N THR A 45 -7.15 -1.62 9.41
CA THR A 45 -7.16 -1.68 10.87
C THR A 45 -8.37 -0.91 11.37
N ASP A 46 -9.44 -1.64 11.67
CA ASP A 46 -10.69 -1.04 12.13
C ASP A 46 -10.48 -0.29 13.45
N GLY A 47 -10.95 0.96 13.51
CA GLY A 47 -10.83 1.81 14.70
C GLY A 47 -9.42 2.32 15.02
N ALA A 48 -8.43 2.09 14.14
CA ALA A 48 -7.10 2.65 14.33
C ALA A 48 -7.09 4.18 14.16
N LYS A 49 -6.35 4.87 15.03
CA LYS A 49 -6.12 6.33 14.94
C LYS A 49 -5.14 6.70 13.82
N THR A 50 -4.23 5.79 13.50
CA THR A 50 -3.24 5.94 12.44
C THR A 50 -3.19 4.64 11.65
N VAL A 51 -3.00 4.75 10.34
CA VAL A 51 -2.82 3.60 9.46
C VAL A 51 -1.43 3.64 8.84
N PRO A 52 -0.65 2.55 8.93
CA PRO A 52 0.62 2.47 8.23
C PRO A 52 0.38 2.33 6.73
N VAL A 53 1.19 3.01 5.95
CA VAL A 53 1.22 2.91 4.50
C VAL A 53 2.62 2.50 4.09
N SER A 54 2.72 1.40 3.35
CA SER A 54 3.95 0.95 2.72
C SER A 54 3.89 1.29 1.24
N GLU A 55 4.96 1.88 0.73
CA GLU A 55 5.04 2.36 -0.63
C GLU A 55 6.25 1.73 -1.31
N THR A 56 6.05 1.20 -2.52
CA THR A 56 7.13 0.67 -3.35
C THR A 56 7.18 1.47 -4.63
N PHE A 57 8.35 2.02 -4.91
CA PHE A 57 8.66 2.77 -6.11
C PHE A 57 9.57 1.95 -6.99
N LYS A 58 9.22 1.79 -8.26
CA LYS A 58 9.94 0.92 -9.18
C LYS A 58 10.04 1.56 -10.56
N ASN A 59 11.21 1.46 -11.18
CA ASN A 59 11.37 1.66 -12.63
C ASN A 59 11.83 0.35 -13.29
N ALA A 60 12.30 0.40 -14.53
CA ALA A 60 12.74 -0.80 -15.25
C ALA A 60 13.98 -1.47 -14.64
N SER A 61 14.82 -0.73 -13.92
CA SER A 61 16.14 -1.20 -13.45
C SER A 61 16.21 -1.47 -11.95
N THR A 62 15.41 -0.79 -11.13
CA THR A 62 15.52 -0.86 -9.67
C THR A 62 14.19 -0.56 -8.99
N SER A 63 14.14 -0.84 -7.68
CA SER A 63 13.03 -0.51 -6.81
C SER A 63 13.50 -0.17 -5.41
N PHE A 64 12.77 0.68 -4.71
CA PHE A 64 12.96 0.94 -3.29
C PHE A 64 11.61 1.03 -2.56
N ASN A 65 11.66 0.85 -1.23
CA ASN A 65 10.49 0.98 -0.37
C ASN A 65 10.58 2.24 0.47
N HIS A 66 9.42 2.81 0.77
CA HIS A 66 9.20 3.92 1.70
C HIS A 66 8.02 3.57 2.59
N ALA A 67 7.92 4.23 3.74
CA ALA A 67 6.82 4.03 4.66
C ALA A 67 6.39 5.36 5.26
N THR A 68 5.08 5.54 5.34
CA THR A 68 4.45 6.71 5.94
C THR A 68 3.24 6.29 6.77
N THR A 69 2.56 7.24 7.40
CA THR A 69 1.34 6.99 8.17
C THR A 69 0.29 8.03 7.83
N ILE A 70 -0.97 7.62 7.78
CA ILE A 70 -2.10 8.55 7.65
C ILE A 70 -2.85 8.58 8.99
N GLU A 71 -3.12 9.78 9.50
CA GLU A 71 -4.01 9.96 10.64
C GLU A 71 -5.46 9.76 10.20
N VAL A 72 -6.18 8.89 10.89
CA VAL A 72 -7.58 8.58 10.58
C VAL A 72 -8.48 9.57 11.29
N LEU A 73 -9.24 10.34 10.51
CA LEU A 73 -10.21 11.31 11.00
C LEU A 73 -11.57 10.64 11.24
N PRO A 74 -12.03 10.52 12.51
CA PRO A 74 -13.31 9.86 12.80
C PRO A 74 -14.48 10.59 12.14
N GLY A 75 -15.35 9.82 11.47
CA GLY A 75 -16.52 10.36 10.78
C GLY A 75 -16.25 11.00 9.40
N ALA A 76 -15.00 11.09 8.96
CA ALA A 76 -14.67 11.54 7.61
C ALA A 76 -14.89 10.42 6.58
N SER A 77 -15.30 10.78 5.36
CA SER A 77 -15.42 9.84 4.24
C SER A 77 -14.07 9.34 3.71
N ALA A 78 -13.00 10.11 3.95
CA ALA A 78 -11.61 9.73 3.69
C ALA A 78 -10.68 10.52 4.61
N SER A 79 -9.57 9.91 4.99
CA SER A 79 -8.46 10.56 5.67
C SER A 79 -7.31 10.76 4.70
N ARG A 80 -6.60 11.89 4.78
CA ARG A 80 -5.55 12.24 3.80
C ARG A 80 -4.21 12.48 4.48
N GLY A 81 -3.15 12.00 3.85
CA GLY A 81 -1.77 12.30 4.21
C GLY A 81 -1.03 12.88 3.01
N ILE A 82 -0.07 13.75 3.30
CA ILE A 82 0.88 14.26 2.31
C ILE A 82 2.19 13.50 2.52
N ASP A 83 2.81 13.05 1.43
CA ASP A 83 4.10 12.39 1.47
C ASP A 83 5.02 12.89 0.34
N ASP A 84 6.28 13.20 0.69
CA ASP A 84 7.28 13.70 -0.24
C ASP A 84 8.42 12.68 -0.37
N VAL A 85 8.51 12.04 -1.54
CA VAL A 85 9.45 10.93 -1.76
C VAL A 85 10.51 11.29 -2.79
N SER A 86 11.78 11.26 -2.37
CA SER A 86 12.92 11.40 -3.27
C SER A 86 13.05 10.18 -4.20
N LEU A 87 13.11 10.40 -5.52
CA LEU A 87 13.29 9.36 -6.53
C LEU A 87 14.78 9.08 -6.85
N THR A 88 15.71 9.61 -6.05
CA THR A 88 17.16 9.44 -6.25
C THR A 88 17.60 7.98 -6.29
N ALA A 89 16.95 7.09 -5.52
CA ALA A 89 17.20 5.65 -5.55
C ALA A 89 16.83 4.99 -6.89
N LEU A 90 16.01 5.64 -7.73
CA LEU A 90 15.71 5.23 -9.11
C LEU A 90 16.63 5.90 -10.14
N GLY A 91 17.61 6.69 -9.70
CA GLY A 91 18.47 7.49 -10.59
C GLY A 91 17.77 8.75 -11.14
N LEU A 92 16.69 9.20 -10.49
CA LEU A 92 15.92 10.37 -10.89
C LEU A 92 16.13 11.52 -9.88
N PRO A 93 16.55 12.72 -10.31
CA PRO A 93 16.83 13.85 -9.42
C PRO A 93 15.56 14.62 -9.04
N TYR A 94 14.44 13.93 -8.84
CA TYR A 94 13.13 14.52 -8.56
C TYR A 94 12.57 14.02 -7.23
N THR A 95 11.65 14.80 -6.67
CA THR A 95 10.79 14.37 -5.55
C THR A 95 9.38 14.21 -6.09
N LEU A 96 8.72 13.12 -5.71
CA LEU A 96 7.30 12.92 -5.95
C LEU A 96 6.53 13.36 -4.70
N HIS A 97 5.74 14.41 -4.84
CA HIS A 97 4.82 14.90 -3.82
C HIS A 97 3.45 14.25 -4.01
N LEU A 98 3.04 13.46 -3.03
CA LEU A 98 1.84 12.62 -3.07
C LEU A 98 0.80 13.12 -2.07
N THR A 99 -0.46 13.12 -2.50
CA THR A 99 -1.59 13.12 -1.57
C THR A 99 -2.19 11.72 -1.55
N LEU A 100 -2.05 11.04 -0.42
CA LEU A 100 -2.59 9.71 -0.18
C LEU A 100 -3.94 9.82 0.52
N ALA A 101 -4.93 9.05 0.09
CA ALA A 101 -6.23 8.98 0.74
C ALA A 101 -6.53 7.57 1.23
N TYR A 102 -6.81 7.47 2.53
CA TYR A 102 -7.31 6.27 3.18
C TYR A 102 -8.84 6.31 3.25
N ARG A 103 -9.49 5.29 2.69
CA ARG A 103 -10.94 5.07 2.71
C ARG A 103 -11.24 3.57 2.64
N GLU A 104 -12.22 3.11 3.41
CA GLU A 104 -12.72 1.73 3.35
C GLU A 104 -11.60 0.66 3.47
N GLY A 105 -10.61 0.90 4.33
CA GLY A 105 -9.50 -0.05 4.54
C GLY A 105 -8.46 -0.09 3.43
N ALA A 106 -8.53 0.80 2.44
CA ALA A 106 -7.59 0.90 1.34
C ALA A 106 -6.96 2.30 1.27
N VAL A 107 -5.77 2.37 0.69
CA VAL A 107 -5.09 3.64 0.39
C VAL A 107 -4.96 3.80 -1.12
N ALA A 108 -5.16 5.01 -1.61
CA ALA A 108 -5.01 5.37 -3.01
C ALA A 108 -4.27 6.71 -3.14
N ILE A 109 -3.57 6.91 -4.26
CA ILE A 109 -2.97 8.20 -4.59
C ILE A 109 -4.07 9.06 -5.21
N GLU A 110 -4.40 10.19 -4.58
CA GLU A 110 -5.36 11.14 -5.13
C GLU A 110 -4.71 12.18 -6.02
N HIS A 111 -3.53 12.68 -5.63
CA HIS A 111 -2.76 13.65 -6.39
C HIS A 111 -1.29 13.29 -6.38
N ALA A 112 -0.60 13.63 -7.47
CA ALA A 112 0.84 13.44 -7.61
C ALA A 112 1.46 14.62 -8.36
N LEU A 113 2.46 15.24 -7.76
CA LEU A 113 3.21 16.37 -8.31
C LEU A 113 4.71 16.01 -8.36
N LEU A 114 5.36 16.31 -9.48
CA LEU A 114 6.80 16.18 -9.61
C LEU A 114 7.49 17.49 -9.25
N LEU A 115 8.45 17.40 -8.33
CA LEU A 115 9.26 18.52 -7.87
C LEU A 115 10.74 18.33 -8.28
N PRO A 116 11.46 19.42 -8.62
CA PRO A 116 11.00 20.81 -8.69
C PRO A 116 10.12 21.09 -9.93
N GLY A 117 9.37 22.20 -9.88
CA GLY A 117 8.52 22.66 -10.98
C GLY A 117 7.02 22.40 -10.82
N ALA A 118 6.63 21.62 -9.80
CA ALA A 118 5.23 21.31 -9.47
C ALA A 118 4.44 20.80 -10.69
N VAL A 119 5.05 19.88 -11.44
CA VAL A 119 4.43 19.31 -12.64
C VAL A 119 3.38 18.28 -12.22
N PRO A 120 2.09 18.47 -12.52
CA PRO A 120 1.06 17.51 -12.16
C PRO A 120 1.19 16.23 -12.97
N LEU A 121 1.21 15.11 -12.27
CA LEU A 121 1.14 13.76 -12.83
C LEU A 121 -0.26 13.15 -12.62
N LYS A 122 -0.97 13.62 -11.58
CA LYS A 122 -2.35 13.31 -11.25
C LYS A 122 -2.97 14.40 -10.39
#